data_AF-A0A7Y3TPD2-F1
#
_entry.id   AF-A0A7Y3TPD2-F1
#
_cell.length_a   1.000
_cell.length_b   1.000
_cell.length_c   1.000
_cell.angle_alpha   90.00
_cell.angle_beta   90.00
_cell.angle_gamma   90.00
#
_symmetry.space_group_name_H-M   'P 1'
#
loop_
_entity.id
_entity.type
_entity.pdbx_description
1 polymer ?
#
loop_
_entity_poly.entity_id
_entity_poly.type
_entity_poly.pdbx_seq_one_letter_code
_entity_poly.pdbx_strand_id
1 'polypeptide(L)'
;MQSAEFLTPEECAEVDKALLTSHDKFTTRVTIYALRSLKQIAQKTDIPIATLQSTQIEEWVYQDESLQKAGDSDFRRFFSQLVISSLKPLKRIAREADIDIERLTIAQVIIWFEKEAKKKLEKN
;
A
#
# COMPACT_ATOMS: atom_id res chain seq x y z
N MET A 1 11.19 -17.90 -15.14
CA MET A 1 10.98 -16.44 -15.22
C MET A 1 9.82 -16.12 -14.31
N GLN A 2 10.06 -15.81 -13.04
CA GLN A 2 8.99 -15.49 -12.10
C GLN A 2 8.64 -14.02 -12.32
N SER A 3 7.55 -13.79 -13.03
CA SER A 3 6.83 -12.53 -12.98
C SER A 3 6.65 -12.19 -11.49
N ALA A 4 7.30 -11.14 -11.04
CA ALA A 4 6.94 -10.49 -9.78
C ALA A 4 5.54 -9.90 -10.01
N GLU A 5 4.54 -10.76 -10.02
CA GLU A 5 3.14 -10.40 -10.01
C GLU A 5 2.92 -9.74 -8.65
N PHE A 6 3.07 -8.41 -8.66
CA PHE A 6 2.87 -7.52 -7.52
C PHE A 6 1.53 -7.79 -6.82
N LEU A 7 0.58 -8.34 -7.58
CA LEU A 7 -0.74 -8.81 -7.17
C LEU A 7 -0.98 -10.14 -7.89
N THR A 8 -1.55 -11.11 -7.19
CA THR A 8 -2.11 -12.32 -7.80
C THR A 8 -3.18 -11.93 -8.83
N PRO A 9 -3.44 -12.78 -9.84
CA PRO A 9 -4.50 -12.52 -10.82
C PRO A 9 -5.87 -12.29 -10.16
N GLU A 10 -6.13 -12.91 -9.02
CA GLU A 10 -7.33 -12.68 -8.20
C GLU A 10 -7.36 -11.25 -7.63
N GLU A 11 -6.28 -10.79 -7.00
CA GLU A 11 -6.16 -9.42 -6.48
C GLU A 11 -6.23 -8.37 -7.60
N CYS A 12 -5.65 -8.66 -8.77
CA CYS A 12 -5.74 -7.79 -9.93
C CYS A 12 -7.18 -7.73 -10.47
N ALA A 13 -7.89 -8.85 -10.50
CA ALA A 13 -9.30 -8.90 -10.88
C ALA A 13 -10.18 -8.17 -9.87
N GLU A 14 -9.90 -8.26 -8.57
CA GLU A 14 -10.62 -7.51 -7.54
C GLU A 14 -10.40 -5.99 -7.66
N VAL A 15 -9.16 -5.55 -7.88
CA VAL A 15 -8.87 -4.11 -8.13
C VAL A 15 -9.48 -3.63 -9.44
N ASP A 16 -9.53 -4.46 -10.47
CA ASP A 16 -10.12 -4.08 -11.75
C ASP A 16 -11.66 -4.04 -11.71
N LYS A 17 -12.26 -5.00 -10.99
CA LYS A 17 -13.70 -5.11 -10.74
C LYS A 17 -14.20 -4.02 -9.80
N ALA A 18 -13.37 -3.57 -8.87
CA ALA A 18 -13.70 -2.45 -8.01
C ALA A 18 -13.93 -1.19 -8.85
N LEU A 19 -14.98 -0.42 -8.51
CA LEU A 19 -15.40 0.82 -9.16
C LEU A 19 -14.45 1.99 -8.83
N LEU A 20 -13.16 1.76 -9.07
CA LEU A 20 -12.05 2.65 -8.79
C LEU A 20 -11.69 3.41 -10.08
N THR A 21 -11.38 4.70 -9.94
CA THR A 21 -10.77 5.45 -11.04
C THR A 21 -9.37 4.88 -11.34
N SER A 22 -8.82 5.15 -12.53
CA SER A 22 -7.46 4.73 -12.88
C SER A 22 -6.41 5.15 -11.82
N HIS A 23 -6.63 6.30 -11.19
CA HIS A 23 -5.79 6.81 -10.11
C HIS A 23 -5.96 6.02 -8.80
N ASP A 24 -7.19 5.69 -8.41
CA ASP A 24 -7.44 4.89 -7.20
C ASP A 24 -6.97 3.44 -7.38
N LYS A 25 -7.11 2.85 -8.58
CA LYS A 25 -6.55 1.53 -8.90
C LYS A 25 -5.04 1.55 -8.68
N PHE A 26 -4.32 2.52 -9.23
CA PHE A 26 -2.88 2.67 -9.02
C PHE A 26 -2.53 2.83 -7.53
N THR A 27 -3.23 3.73 -6.84
CA THR A 27 -3.02 3.98 -5.40
C THR A 27 -3.26 2.73 -4.56
N THR A 28 -4.28 1.93 -4.90
CA THR A 28 -4.59 0.66 -4.22
C THR A 28 -3.45 -0.32 -4.39
N ARG A 29 -2.94 -0.50 -5.62
CA ARG A 29 -1.80 -1.38 -5.91
C ARG A 29 -0.54 -0.96 -5.14
N VAL A 30 -0.23 0.34 -5.13
CA VAL A 30 0.91 0.87 -4.38
C VAL A 30 0.70 0.68 -2.88
N THR A 31 -0.51 0.89 -2.36
CA THR A 31 -0.84 0.70 -0.94
C THR A 31 -0.70 -0.75 -0.50
N ILE A 32 -1.10 -1.70 -1.35
CA ILE A 32 -0.94 -3.14 -1.10
C ILE A 32 0.54 -3.51 -1.03
N TYR A 33 1.33 -3.00 -1.98
CA TYR A 33 2.78 -3.22 -2.00
C TYR A 33 3.47 -2.58 -0.78
N ALA A 34 3.08 -1.35 -0.44
CA ALA A 34 3.50 -0.65 0.76
C ALA A 34 3.21 -1.48 2.00
N LEU A 35 1.99 -2.01 2.14
CA LEU A 35 1.61 -2.84 3.29
C LEU A 35 2.49 -4.09 3.42
N ARG A 36 2.73 -4.83 2.33
CA ARG A 36 3.62 -6.01 2.35
C ARG A 36 5.04 -5.63 2.77
N SER A 37 5.56 -4.55 2.20
CA SER A 37 6.89 -4.02 2.50
C SER A 37 7.01 -3.60 3.96
N LEU A 38 6.06 -2.81 4.44
CA LEU A 38 5.99 -2.34 5.82
C LEU A 38 5.92 -3.51 6.81
N LYS A 39 5.17 -4.58 6.50
CA LYS A 39 5.17 -5.80 7.32
C LYS A 39 6.52 -6.50 7.35
N GLN A 40 7.25 -6.52 6.24
CA GLN A 40 8.61 -7.10 6.24
C GLN A 40 9.58 -6.25 7.06
N ILE A 41 9.48 -4.92 6.96
CA ILE A 41 10.30 -4.00 7.77
C ILE A 41 9.97 -4.19 9.25
N ALA A 42 8.69 -4.15 9.61
CA ALA A 42 8.22 -4.30 10.98
C ALA A 42 8.70 -5.62 11.62
N GLN A 43 8.61 -6.73 10.88
CA GLN A 43 9.13 -8.02 11.34
C GLN A 43 10.65 -8.05 11.49
N LYS A 44 11.40 -7.30 10.66
CA LYS A 44 12.87 -7.22 10.75
C LYS A 44 13.34 -6.31 11.89
N THR A 45 12.63 -5.22 12.14
CA THR A 45 13.02 -4.22 13.14
C THR A 45 12.35 -4.43 14.50
N ASP A 46 11.38 -5.35 14.59
CA ASP A 46 10.50 -5.54 15.76
C ASP A 46 9.76 -4.23 16.13
N ILE A 47 9.45 -3.40 15.13
CA ILE A 47 8.76 -2.11 15.30
C ILE A 47 7.38 -2.19 14.64
N PRO A 48 6.29 -1.87 15.34
CA PRO A 48 4.96 -1.91 14.75
C PRO A 48 4.80 -0.88 13.62
N ILE A 49 4.08 -1.25 12.57
CA ILE A 49 3.83 -0.37 11.41
C ILE A 49 3.16 0.94 11.84
N ALA A 50 2.39 0.92 12.93
CA ALA A 50 1.74 2.10 13.47
C ALA A 50 2.74 3.18 13.94
N THR A 51 3.93 2.78 14.40
CA THR A 51 4.99 3.66 14.92
C THR A 51 6.09 3.95 13.90
N LEU A 52 6.07 3.29 12.72
CA LEU A 52 7.02 3.57 11.64
C LEU A 52 6.98 5.06 11.27
N GLN A 53 8.15 5.69 11.33
CA GLN A 53 8.35 7.08 10.96
C GLN A 53 8.57 7.20 9.46
N SER A 54 8.19 8.35 8.89
CA SER A 54 8.40 8.68 7.48
C SER A 54 9.85 8.47 7.04
N THR A 55 10.81 8.79 7.91
CA THR A 55 12.26 8.61 7.68
C THR A 55 12.66 7.14 7.50
N GLN A 56 12.08 6.22 8.29
CA GLN A 56 12.36 4.79 8.19
C GLN A 56 11.80 4.19 6.90
N ILE A 57 10.63 4.67 6.47
CA ILE A 57 10.01 4.28 5.21
C ILE A 57 10.86 4.75 4.04
N GLU A 58 11.30 6.01 4.09
CA GLU A 58 12.15 6.57 3.07
C GLU A 58 13.47 5.78 2.98
N GLU A 59 14.16 5.58 4.10
CA GLU A 59 15.38 4.77 4.14
C GLU A 59 15.19 3.38 3.55
N TRP A 60 14.10 2.69 3.89
CA TRP A 60 13.78 1.40 3.29
C TRP A 60 13.55 1.49 1.77
N VAL A 61 12.80 2.48 1.28
CA VAL A 61 12.58 2.70 -0.16
C VAL A 61 13.91 2.93 -0.90
N TYR A 62 14.87 3.60 -0.25
CA TYR A 62 16.21 3.79 -0.82
C TYR A 62 17.07 2.50 -0.77
N GLN A 63 16.89 1.67 0.26
CA GLN A 63 17.61 0.40 0.44
C GLN A 63 17.03 -0.76 -0.40
N ASP A 64 15.77 -0.68 -0.82
CA ASP A 64 15.10 -1.77 -1.54
C ASP A 64 15.63 -1.93 -2.98
N GLU A 65 16.31 -3.05 -3.24
CA GLU A 65 16.89 -3.37 -4.56
C GLU A 65 15.83 -3.52 -5.66
N SER A 66 14.58 -3.87 -5.33
CA SER A 66 13.53 -4.01 -6.33
C SER A 66 13.10 -2.64 -6.85
N LEU A 67 12.99 -1.65 -5.95
CA LEU A 67 12.71 -0.27 -6.29
C LEU A 67 13.90 0.41 -6.97
N GLN A 68 15.14 0.05 -6.63
CA GLN A 68 16.34 0.52 -7.34
C GLN A 68 16.37 0.07 -8.81
N LYS A 69 15.85 -1.12 -9.11
CA LYS A 69 15.73 -1.61 -10.50
C LYS A 69 14.51 -1.06 -11.24
N ALA A 70 13.52 -0.56 -10.50
CA ALA A 70 12.27 -0.04 -11.07
C ALA A 70 12.37 1.43 -11.52
N GLY A 71 13.28 2.23 -10.95
CA GLY A 71 13.41 3.64 -11.31
C GLY A 71 14.53 4.41 -10.62
N ASP A 72 14.59 5.70 -10.93
CA ASP A 72 15.67 6.60 -10.50
C ASP A 72 15.50 7.18 -9.08
N SER A 73 16.41 8.07 -8.66
CA SER A 73 16.32 8.76 -7.36
C SER A 73 15.00 9.51 -7.14
N ASP A 74 14.47 10.16 -8.18
CA ASP A 74 13.18 10.86 -8.13
C ASP A 74 12.00 9.90 -7.95
N PHE A 75 12.05 8.72 -8.58
CA PHE A 75 11.04 7.69 -8.41
C PHE A 75 10.98 7.23 -6.96
N ARG A 76 12.13 7.00 -6.33
CA ARG A 76 12.21 6.62 -4.90
C ARG A 76 11.60 7.68 -3.99
N ARG A 77 11.87 8.96 -4.23
CA ARG A 77 11.25 10.07 -3.48
C ARG A 77 9.73 10.12 -3.68
N PHE A 78 9.26 9.96 -4.91
CA PHE A 78 7.83 9.89 -5.19
C PHE A 78 7.19 8.66 -4.52
N PHE A 79 7.87 7.52 -4.54
CA PHE A 79 7.39 6.29 -3.95
C PHE A 79 7.33 6.37 -2.43
N SER A 80 8.34 6.96 -1.76
CA SER A 80 8.30 7.18 -0.31
C SER A 80 7.11 8.05 0.09
N GLN A 81 6.84 9.12 -0.66
CA GLN A 81 5.66 9.97 -0.46
C GLN A 81 4.34 9.19 -0.64
N LEU A 82 4.27 8.29 -1.63
CA LEU A 82 3.12 7.42 -1.82
C LEU A 82 2.93 6.46 -0.65
N VAL A 83 3.99 5.78 -0.19
CA VAL A 83 3.93 4.86 0.96
C VAL A 83 3.51 5.60 2.23
N ILE A 84 4.08 6.78 2.49
CA ILE A 84 3.71 7.64 3.61
C ILE A 84 2.24 8.04 3.51
N SER A 85 1.77 8.40 2.31
CA SER A 85 0.37 8.75 2.07
C SER A 85 -0.56 7.56 2.28
N SER A 86 -0.12 6.35 1.92
CA SER A 86 -0.81 5.08 2.12
C SER A 86 -0.91 4.65 3.60
N LEU A 87 -0.03 5.14 4.49
CA LEU A 87 -0.16 4.84 5.92
C LEU A 87 -1.45 5.38 6.54
N LYS A 88 -1.94 6.54 6.08
CA LYS A 88 -3.20 7.12 6.58
C LYS A 88 -4.39 6.19 6.35
N PRO A 89 -4.70 5.74 5.11
CA PRO A 89 -5.78 4.80 4.88
C PRO A 89 -5.51 3.46 5.55
N LEU A 90 -4.28 2.93 5.55
CA LEU A 90 -3.95 1.67 6.25
C LEU A 90 -4.28 1.73 7.75
N LYS A 91 -3.86 2.79 8.45
CA LYS A 91 -4.20 3.01 9.87
C LYS A 91 -5.70 3.08 10.09
N ARG A 92 -6.43 3.69 9.15
CA ARG A 92 -7.88 3.83 9.22
C ARG A 92 -8.58 2.49 9.02
N ILE A 93 -8.18 1.71 8.02
CA ILE A 93 -8.72 0.37 7.76
C ILE A 93 -8.48 -0.55 8.96
N ALA A 94 -7.26 -0.55 9.51
CA ALA A 94 -6.91 -1.29 10.73
C ALA A 94 -7.80 -0.91 11.91
N ARG A 95 -7.97 0.40 12.14
CA ARG A 95 -8.85 0.91 13.20
C ARG A 95 -10.32 0.55 12.98
N GLU A 96 -10.83 0.63 11.76
CA GLU A 96 -12.22 0.27 11.44
C GLU A 96 -12.48 -1.23 11.57
N ALA A 97 -11.46 -2.06 11.33
CA ALA A 97 -11.53 -3.50 11.49
C ALA A 97 -11.14 -3.98 12.89
N ASP A 98 -10.78 -3.07 13.82
CA ASP A 98 -10.27 -3.37 15.16
C ASP A 98 -9.13 -4.39 15.16
N ILE A 99 -8.22 -4.27 14.19
CA ILE A 99 -7.05 -5.15 14.04
C ILE A 99 -5.78 -4.32 13.86
N ASP A 100 -4.64 -4.92 14.19
CA ASP A 100 -3.34 -4.33 13.86
C ASP A 100 -3.14 -4.20 12.35
N ILE A 101 -2.38 -3.18 11.94
CA ILE A 101 -1.99 -2.95 10.54
C ILE A 101 -1.24 -4.17 10.00
N GLU A 102 -0.53 -4.90 10.86
CA GLU A 102 0.20 -6.12 10.52
C GLU A 102 -0.74 -7.30 10.22
N ARG A 103 -1.97 -7.27 10.72
CA ARG A 103 -3.01 -8.27 10.45
C ARG A 103 -3.92 -7.87 9.29
N LEU A 104 -3.78 -6.66 8.74
CA LEU A 104 -4.55 -6.25 7.56
C LEU A 104 -4.31 -7.19 6.39
N THR A 105 -5.40 -7.61 5.77
CA THR A 105 -5.37 -8.39 4.53
C THR A 105 -5.58 -7.50 3.32
N ILE A 106 -5.18 -7.99 2.17
CA ILE A 106 -5.23 -7.25 0.92
C ILE A 106 -6.69 -7.01 0.50
N ALA A 107 -7.54 -8.02 0.68
CA ALA A 107 -8.98 -7.90 0.50
C ALA A 107 -9.58 -6.73 1.32
N GLN A 108 -9.18 -6.57 2.60
CA GLN A 108 -9.67 -5.46 3.44
C GLN A 108 -9.27 -4.10 2.87
N VAL A 109 -8.04 -3.98 2.33
CA VAL A 109 -7.57 -2.74 1.68
C VAL A 109 -8.41 -2.44 0.44
N ILE A 110 -8.62 -3.44 -0.43
CA ILE A 110 -9.38 -3.27 -1.68
C ILE A 110 -10.83 -2.87 -1.38
N ILE A 111 -11.50 -3.58 -0.47
CA ILE A 111 -12.90 -3.30 -0.07
C ILE A 111 -13.03 -1.88 0.48
N TRP A 112 -12.05 -1.43 1.28
CA TRP A 112 -12.09 -0.07 1.82
C TRP A 112 -11.88 1.00 0.76
N PHE A 113 -10.92 0.80 -0.16
CA PHE A 113 -10.70 1.72 -1.27
C PHE A 113 -11.92 1.80 -2.18
N GLU A 114 -12.59 0.68 -2.45
CA GLU A 114 -13.85 0.65 -3.21
C GLU A 114 -14.93 1.48 -2.52
N LYS A 115 -15.11 1.30 -1.20
CA LYS A 115 -16.06 2.09 -0.40
C LYS A 115 -15.73 3.58 -0.42
N GLU A 116 -14.46 3.95 -0.33
CA GLU A 116 -14.02 5.36 -0.40
C GLU A 116 -14.28 5.96 -1.77
N ALA A 117 -13.94 5.26 -2.85
CA ALA A 117 -14.16 5.73 -4.21
C ALA A 117 -15.65 5.91 -4.49
N LYS A 118 -16.49 4.98 -4.02
CA LYS A 118 -17.95 5.11 -4.12
C LYS A 118 -18.47 6.34 -3.35
N LYS A 119 -17.99 6.57 -2.12
CA LYS A 119 -18.34 7.77 -1.34
C LYS A 119 -17.91 9.07 -2.01
N LYS A 120 -16.75 9.09 -2.69
CA LYS A 120 -16.30 10.25 -3.47
C LYS A 120 -17.20 10.49 -4.68
N LEU A 121 -17.62 9.43 -5.36
CA LEU A 121 -18.54 9.52 -6.49
C LEU A 121 -19.93 10.03 -6.08
N GLU A 122 -20.42 9.65 -4.89
CA GLU A 122 -21.70 10.11 -4.34
C GLU A 122 -21.66 11.56 -3.80
N LYS A 123 -20.47 12.10 -3.52
CA LYS A 123 -20.28 13.47 -3.02
C LYS A 123 -19.96 14.49 -4.12
N ASN A 124 -19.82 14.05 -5.36
CA ASN A 124 -19.50 14.89 -6.53
C ASN A 124 -20.69 14.98 -7.48
#